data_AF-A0A1Q4DE87-F1
#
_entry.id   AF-A0A1Q4DE87-F1
#
_cell.length_a   1.000
_cell.length_b   1.000
_cell.length_c   1.000
_cell.angle_alpha   90.00
_cell.angle_beta   90.00
_cell.angle_gamma   90.00
#
_symmetry.space_group_name_H-M   'P 1'
#
loop_
_entity.id
_entity.type
_entity.pdbx_description
1 polymer ?
#
loop_
_entity_poly.entity_id
_entity_poly.type
_entity_poly.pdbx_seq_one_letter_code
_entity_poly.pdbx_strand_id
1 'polypeptide(L)'
;MLTFGYALGALTAALAALAFFLETNNLLALASVFFVAGLYSAVQEALEATVTADMVNADTLTMSYGALGTVNGMAKFVSSAAVGLLWTTVSPILAFGVAACLMTAGAITLGKSR
;
A
#
# COMPACT_ATOMS: atom_id res chain seq x y z
N MET A 1 15.64 -1.35 3.23
CA MET A 1 14.53 -1.71 4.15
C MET A 1 13.20 -1.18 3.64
N LEU A 2 13.05 0.11 3.34
CA LEU A 2 11.81 0.69 2.76
C LEU A 2 11.41 0.12 1.39
N THR A 3 12.39 -0.28 0.57
CA THR A 3 12.18 -0.93 -0.74
C THR A 3 11.47 -2.28 -0.66
N PHE A 4 11.66 -3.04 0.43
CA PHE A 4 11.03 -4.35 0.61
C PHE A 4 9.53 -4.20 0.91
N GLY A 5 9.13 -3.21 1.71
CA GLY A 5 7.73 -2.90 1.97
C GLY A 5 7.00 -2.49 0.69
N TYR A 6 7.59 -1.58 -0.09
CA TYR A 6 6.99 -1.14 -1.37
C TYR A 6 6.92 -2.24 -2.43
N ALA A 7 7.92 -3.13 -2.50
CA ALA A 7 7.86 -4.30 -3.37
C ALA A 7 6.72 -5.25 -2.99
N LEU A 8 6.48 -5.45 -1.69
CA LEU A 8 5.35 -6.24 -1.20
C LEU A 8 4.00 -5.58 -1.50
N GLY A 9 3.89 -4.26 -1.39
CA GLY A 9 2.68 -3.51 -1.75
C GLY A 9 2.34 -3.63 -3.23
N ALA A 10 3.34 -3.44 -4.10
CA ALA A 10 3.20 -3.65 -5.54
C ALA A 10 2.79 -5.09 -5.88
N LEU A 11 3.38 -6.08 -5.21
CA LEU A 11 3.02 -7.49 -5.38
C LEU A 11 1.56 -7.74 -4.94
N THR A 12 1.12 -7.14 -3.84
CA THR A 12 -0.24 -7.27 -3.33
C THR A 12 -1.26 -6.70 -4.32
N ALA A 13 -1.01 -5.50 -4.85
CA ALA A 13 -1.88 -4.87 -5.84
C ALA A 13 -1.91 -5.65 -7.17
N ALA A 14 -0.77 -6.18 -7.61
CA ALA A 14 -0.67 -7.02 -8.80
C ALA A 14 -1.43 -8.34 -8.63
N LEU A 15 -1.31 -9.00 -7.47
CA LEU A 15 -2.04 -10.22 -7.15
C LEU A 15 -3.55 -9.98 -7.08
N ALA A 16 -3.99 -8.85 -6.51
CA ALA A 16 -5.40 -8.47 -6.48
C ALA A 16 -5.94 -8.24 -7.90
N ALA A 17 -5.21 -7.49 -8.74
CA ALA A 17 -5.60 -7.26 -10.13
C ALA A 17 -5.67 -8.58 -10.93
N LEU A 18 -4.71 -9.49 -10.71
CA LEU A 18 -4.66 -10.79 -11.37
C LEU A 18 -5.81 -11.71 -10.91
N ALA A 19 -6.13 -11.73 -9.62
CA ALA A 19 -7.24 -12.52 -9.08
C ALA A 19 -8.59 -12.08 -9.64
N PHE A 20 -8.80 -10.77 -9.81
CA PHE A 20 -9.99 -10.23 -10.46
C PHE A 20 -9.99 -10.47 -11.98
N PHE A 21 -8.84 -10.38 -12.65
CA PHE A 21 -8.73 -10.66 -14.08
C PHE A 21 -9.00 -12.13 -14.42
N LEU A 22 -8.60 -13.05 -13.55
CA LEU A 22 -8.83 -14.49 -13.71
C LEU A 22 -10.20 -14.95 -13.21
N GLU A 23 -11.12 -14.03 -12.84
CA GLU A 23 -12.43 -14.33 -12.23
C GLU A 23 -12.34 -15.42 -11.15
N THR A 24 -11.27 -15.39 -10.34
CA THR A 24 -10.95 -16.49 -9.45
C THR A 24 -11.87 -16.51 -8.25
N ASN A 25 -12.81 -17.47 -8.24
CA ASN A 25 -13.72 -17.70 -7.11
C ASN A 25 -13.15 -18.69 -6.06
N ASN A 26 -11.85 -19.02 -6.17
CA ASN A 26 -11.18 -19.97 -5.28
C ASN A 26 -10.75 -19.27 -3.98
N LEU A 27 -11.38 -19.66 -2.88
CA LEU A 27 -11.10 -19.16 -1.53
C LEU A 27 -9.61 -19.23 -1.16
N LEU A 28 -8.90 -20.25 -1.63
CA LEU A 28 -7.47 -20.43 -1.32
C LEU A 28 -6.60 -19.38 -2.00
N ALA A 29 -6.93 -19.01 -3.24
CA ALA A 29 -6.25 -17.94 -3.96
C ALA A 29 -6.51 -16.60 -3.28
N LEU A 30 -7.76 -16.31 -2.93
CA LEU A 30 -8.12 -15.06 -2.24
C LEU A 30 -7.44 -14.97 -0.85
N ALA A 31 -7.39 -16.08 -0.11
CA ALA A 31 -6.68 -16.17 1.17
C ALA A 31 -5.19 -15.86 1.02
N SER A 32 -4.55 -16.33 -0.06
CA SER A 32 -3.13 -16.01 -0.33
C SER A 32 -2.91 -14.53 -0.62
N VAL A 33 -3.82 -13.87 -1.36
CA VAL A 33 -3.77 -12.42 -1.60
C VAL A 33 -3.92 -11.65 -0.30
N PHE A 34 -4.89 -12.01 0.54
CA PHE A 34 -5.09 -11.39 1.85
C PHE A 34 -3.90 -11.62 2.80
N PHE A 35 -3.29 -12.80 2.76
CA PHE A 35 -2.10 -13.11 3.54
C PHE A 35 -0.92 -12.20 3.16
N VAL A 36 -0.65 -12.07 1.85
CA VAL A 36 0.42 -11.19 1.35
C VAL A 36 0.11 -9.73 1.67
N ALA A 37 -1.15 -9.30 1.53
CA ALA A 37 -1.60 -7.95 1.88
C ALA A 37 -1.40 -7.63 3.37
N GLY A 38 -1.76 -8.57 4.25
CA GLY A 38 -1.59 -8.44 5.69
C GLY A 38 -0.12 -8.38 6.09
N LEU A 39 0.73 -9.24 5.50
CA LEU A 39 2.16 -9.22 5.73
C LEU A 39 2.79 -7.89 5.29
N TYR A 40 2.37 -7.37 4.13
CA TYR A 40 2.78 -6.06 3.64
C TYR A 40 2.40 -4.93 4.60
N SER A 41 1.14 -4.88 5.06
CA SER A 41 0.68 -3.85 6.00
C SER A 41 1.47 -3.91 7.31
N ALA A 42 1.65 -5.10 7.87
CA ALA A 42 2.38 -5.29 9.12
C ALA A 42 3.85 -4.82 9.00
N VAL A 43 4.51 -5.16 7.89
CA VAL A 43 5.89 -4.72 7.62
C VAL A 43 5.95 -3.21 7.43
N GLN A 44 5.02 -2.60 6.69
CA GLN A 44 5.04 -1.16 6.44
C GLN A 44 4.75 -0.36 7.72
N GLU A 45 3.74 -0.75 8.50
CA GLU A 45 3.39 -0.07 9.75
C GLU A 45 4.55 -0.14 10.76
N ALA A 46 5.26 -1.27 10.83
CA ALA A 46 6.45 -1.41 11.67
C ALA A 46 7.64 -0.54 11.16
N LEU A 47 7.90 -0.56 9.85
CA LEU A 47 9.03 0.19 9.28
C LEU A 47 8.82 1.70 9.31
N GLU A 48 7.62 2.21 9.05
CA GLU A 48 7.33 3.64 9.05
C GLU A 48 7.58 4.27 10.41
N ALA A 49 7.15 3.62 11.49
CA ALA A 49 7.41 4.11 12.84
C ALA A 49 8.92 4.12 13.15
N THR A 50 9.61 3.03 12.84
CA THR A 50 11.04 2.88 13.12
C THR A 50 11.90 3.89 12.36
N VAL A 51 11.60 4.11 11.07
CA VAL A 51 12.31 5.10 10.24
C VAL A 51 12.02 6.53 10.71
N THR A 52 10.77 6.83 11.08
CA THR A 52 10.42 8.16 11.60
C THR A 52 11.18 8.47 12.88
N ALA A 53 11.29 7.50 13.80
CA ALA A 53 12.05 7.65 15.04
C ALA A 53 13.54 7.93 14.80
N ASP A 54 14.13 7.35 13.76
CA ASP A 54 15.54 7.53 13.41
C ASP A 54 15.80 8.91 12.75
N MET A 55 14.78 9.51 12.13
CA MET A 55 14.90 10.77 11.38
C MET A 55 14.61 12.03 12.20
N VAL A 56 14.05 11.91 13.41
CA VAL A 56 13.57 13.06 14.21
C VAL A 56 14.10 13.04 15.64
N ASN A 57 14.23 14.23 16.24
CA ASN A 57 14.66 14.38 17.63
C ASN A 57 13.59 13.87 18.59
N ALA A 58 14.02 13.37 19.76
CA ALA A 58 13.16 12.83 20.80
C ALA A 58 12.06 13.82 21.26
N ASP A 59 12.38 15.12 21.29
CA ASP A 59 11.44 16.18 21.68
C ASP A 59 10.29 16.37 20.69
N THR A 60 10.50 16.01 19.42
CA THR A 60 9.50 16.12 18.33
C THR A 60 8.84 14.80 17.98
N LEU A 61 9.28 13.69 18.59
CA LEU A 61 8.95 12.33 18.17
C LEU A 61 7.44 12.02 18.23
N THR A 62 6.76 12.45 19.30
CA THR A 62 5.29 12.32 19.42
C THR A 62 4.55 13.12 18.36
N MET A 63 5.03 14.34 18.05
CA MET A 63 4.43 15.19 17.02
C MET A 63 4.64 14.61 15.62
N SER A 64 5.84 14.08 15.35
CA SER A 64 6.18 13.43 14.09
C SER A 64 5.34 12.18 13.84
N TYR A 65 5.11 11.34 14.86
CA TYR A 65 4.17 10.22 14.74
C TYR A 65 2.73 10.65 14.49
N GLY A 66 2.27 11.71 15.16
CA GLY A 66 0.92 12.26 14.92
C GLY A 66 0.76 12.82 13.50
N ALA A 67 1.76 13.52 12.99
CA ALA A 67 1.78 14.03 11.62
C ALA A 67 1.83 12.89 10.59
N LEU A 68 2.71 11.90 10.79
CA LEU A 68 2.80 10.70 9.97
C LEU A 68 1.44 9.97 9.92
N GLY A 69 0.83 9.73 11.08
CA GLY A 69 -0.49 9.10 11.17
C GLY A 69 -1.59 9.88 10.43
N THR A 70 -1.56 11.22 10.51
CA THR A 70 -2.52 12.08 9.80
C THR A 70 -2.37 11.99 8.28
N VAL A 71 -1.14 12.07 7.78
CA VAL A 71 -0.86 11.94 6.34
C VAL A 71 -1.25 10.56 5.84
N ASN A 72 -0.91 9.50 6.58
CA ASN A 72 -1.25 8.13 6.20
C ASN A 72 -2.76 7.91 6.21
N GLY A 73 -3.46 8.41 7.23
CA GLY A 73 -4.92 8.33 7.31
C GLY A 73 -5.60 9.05 6.15
N MET A 74 -5.18 10.28 5.85
CA MET A 74 -5.73 11.06 4.73
C MET A 74 -5.44 10.37 3.38
N ALA A 75 -4.22 9.87 3.18
CA ALA A 75 -3.85 9.15 1.97
C ALA A 75 -4.68 7.87 1.78
N LYS A 76 -4.84 7.06 2.84
CA LYS A 76 -5.68 5.85 2.82
C LYS A 76 -7.14 6.17 2.53
N PHE A 77 -7.66 7.28 3.06
CA PHE A 77 -9.02 7.73 2.78
C PHE A 77 -9.20 8.12 1.31
N VAL A 78 -8.35 9.02 0.79
CA VAL A 78 -8.42 9.49 -0.60
C VAL A 78 -8.21 8.34 -1.58
N SER A 79 -7.22 7.48 -1.33
CA SER A 79 -6.96 6.30 -2.15
C SER A 79 -8.14 5.33 -2.16
N SER A 80 -8.76 5.07 -1.00
CA SER A 80 -9.93 4.18 -0.93
C SER A 80 -11.13 4.76 -1.66
N ALA A 81 -11.38 6.06 -1.52
CA ALA A 81 -12.46 6.73 -2.23
C ALA A 81 -12.25 6.69 -3.76
N ALA A 82 -11.03 6.99 -4.22
CA ALA A 82 -10.69 6.97 -5.64
C ALA A 82 -10.81 5.55 -6.24
N VAL A 83 -10.24 4.54 -5.57
CA VAL A 83 -10.33 3.13 -6.01
C VAL A 83 -11.77 2.63 -5.95
N GLY A 84 -12.54 2.98 -4.92
CA GLY A 84 -13.94 2.63 -4.80
C GLY A 84 -14.82 3.24 -5.90
N LEU A 85 -14.57 4.49 -6.28
CA LEU A 85 -15.25 5.15 -7.40
C LEU A 85 -14.90 4.48 -8.74
N LEU A 86 -13.61 4.18 -8.98
CA LEU A 86 -13.16 3.49 -10.18
C LEU A 86 -13.74 2.07 -10.29
N TRP A 87 -13.82 1.34 -9.18
CA TRP A 87 -14.45 0.04 -9.12
C TRP A 87 -15.92 0.15 -9.56
N THR A 88 -16.65 1.08 -8.96
CA THR A 88 -18.11 1.19 -9.14
C THR A 88 -18.50 1.69 -10.52
N THR A 89 -17.71 2.59 -11.10
CA THR A 89 -18.06 3.27 -12.36
C THR A 89 -17.46 2.64 -13.60
N VAL A 90 -16.33 1.92 -13.48
CA VAL A 90 -15.60 1.38 -14.63
C VAL A 90 -15.46 -0.15 -14.55
N SER A 91 -14.63 -0.64 -13.63
CA SER A 91 -14.39 -2.08 -13.43
C SER A 91 -13.45 -2.31 -12.25
N PRO A 92 -13.64 -3.39 -11.46
CA PRO A 92 -12.71 -3.80 -10.40
C PRO A 92 -11.28 -4.01 -10.93
N ILE A 93 -11.13 -4.58 -12.13
CA ILE A 93 -9.83 -4.91 -12.74
C ILE A 93 -9.04 -3.62 -12.99
N LEU A 94 -9.69 -2.59 -13.53
CA LEU A 94 -9.07 -1.31 -13.80
C LEU A 94 -8.76 -0.55 -12.51
N ALA A 95 -9.63 -0.62 -11.50
CA ALA A 95 -9.40 0.01 -10.21
C ALA A 95 -8.12 -0.53 -9.53
N PHE A 96 -7.97 -1.85 -9.46
CA PHE A 96 -6.77 -2.47 -8.89
C PHE A 96 -5.55 -2.37 -9.80
N GLY A 97 -5.72 -2.38 -11.12
CA GLY A 97 -4.63 -2.16 -12.09
C GLY A 97 -4.02 -0.77 -11.95
N VAL A 98 -4.86 0.28 -11.82
CA VAL A 98 -4.41 1.65 -11.57
C VAL A 98 -3.69 1.75 -10.21
N ALA A 99 -4.22 1.11 -9.16
CA ALA A 99 -3.56 1.07 -7.85
C ALA A 99 -2.17 0.41 -7.94
N ALA A 100 -2.03 -0.70 -8.67
CA ALA A 100 -0.75 -1.38 -8.89
C ALA A 100 0.26 -0.49 -9.64
N CYS A 101 -0.19 0.23 -10.68
CA CYS A 101 0.64 1.18 -11.42
C CYS A 101 1.12 2.34 -10.53
N LEU A 102 0.24 2.90 -9.69
CA LEU A 102 0.59 3.97 -8.75
C LEU A 102 1.58 3.49 -7.68
N MET A 103 1.38 2.29 -7.13
CA MET A 103 2.30 1.71 -6.14
C MET A 103 3.68 1.41 -6.75
N THR A 104 3.72 0.87 -7.96
CA THR A 104 4.99 0.61 -8.67
C THR A 104 5.70 1.92 -9.05
N ALA A 105 4.97 2.93 -9.51
CA ALA A 105 5.53 4.26 -9.76
C ALA A 105 6.13 4.87 -8.48
N GLY A 106 5.41 4.78 -7.35
CA GLY A 106 5.91 5.21 -6.04
C GLY A 106 7.17 4.46 -5.59
N ALA A 107 7.21 3.14 -5.82
CA ALA A 107 8.40 2.33 -5.53
C ALA A 107 9.62 2.78 -6.35
N ILE A 108 9.42 3.08 -7.64
CA ILE A 108 10.47 3.53 -8.55
C ILE A 108 10.97 4.92 -8.18
N THR A 109 10.09 5.87 -7.88
CA THR A 109 10.49 7.25 -7.52
C THR A 109 11.30 7.27 -6.22
N LEU A 110 10.87 6.50 -5.22
CA LEU A 110 11.60 6.35 -3.96
C LEU A 110 12.94 5.63 -4.14
N GLY A 111 12.99 4.63 -5.03
CA GLY A 111 14.23 3.95 -5.41
C GLY A 111 15.24 4.85 -6.11
N LYS A 112 14.77 5.88 -6.84
CA LYS A 112 15.62 6.88 -7.51
C LYS A 112 16.04 8.06 -6.61
N SER A 113 15.41 8.24 -5.44
CA SER A 113 15.76 9.32 -4.51
C SER A 113 16.84 8.92 -3.49
N ARG A 114 17.43 7.73 -3.66
CA ARG A 114 18.67 7.30 -2.99
C ARG A 114 19.86 7.51 -3.91
#